data_AF-A0A6Y3EE42-F1
#
_entry.id   AF-A0A6Y3EE42-F1
#
_cell.length_a   1.000
_cell.length_b   1.000
_cell.length_c   1.000
_cell.angle_alpha   90.00
_cell.angle_beta   90.00
_cell.angle_gamma   90.00
#
_symmetry.space_group_name_H-M   'P 1'
#
loop_
_entity.id
_entity.type
_entity.pdbx_description
1 polymer ?
#
loop_
_entity_poly.entity_id
_entity_poly.type
_entity_poly.pdbx_seq_one_letter_code
_entity_poly.pdbx_strand_id
1 'polypeptide(L)'
;MMKCLWKLSWRYDSGGRLTEEVQDGVSIRHGYTASGQYAGRESDGGNRVGFGYNDAGQLSRIQLNDEPASLLAYDALGRLREEQLTPALKRELSYNENGWLSAQRVSREARPLFSTEWYYDLNGNVRQRNDSVTGREFFTHDVMDRLVQHTDVLGRITHFVYDAAGNRLQEDISGSGDEWQCRGRVEEEGLVTLEHQYNRNGQLVARKRRTPTLWSQTVVSESLEWDVSGRLTALHSGNASTQYGYDGLGRRAFKKTTRAGEDSASLTWFWWDGDALAGEAQDTVPVDETLTAACDMQIPGSSAAREALLLSLVAGRTVQEYVYYPQSFEPLALIRYGRRWSERDGFSEPEKRIYFYHNDVNGAPLRLTDESGGLAWSQRSGPWGAWNEQIGSVKNPLRFQGQYFDEESGLHYNRYRYYEPESGRYISADPLKLGAGLNNYAYAPNPLSWVDPLGLSCSSDAKKLAKKLGSAPNSDYRPHHIVMSNSSDVRMRWLRRRMERQGIDINDANNGIWLPKNSSSRVPGTSTTAHGGEGVHGNAYKQHVWDTLKDARTKADFEAGLAQLKIELGNGKTFPVQ
;
A
#
# COMPACT_ATOMS: atom_id res chain seq x y z
N MET A 1 -21.55 -8.28 32.75
CA MET A 1 -20.52 -7.66 31.90
C MET A 1 -20.03 -8.71 30.91
N MET A 2 -20.73 -8.90 29.79
CA MET A 2 -20.30 -9.85 28.76
C MET A 2 -19.10 -9.22 28.03
N LYS A 3 -17.91 -9.76 28.26
CA LYS A 3 -16.73 -9.48 27.44
C LYS A 3 -17.08 -9.91 26.02
N CYS A 4 -17.30 -8.94 25.17
CA CYS A 4 -17.65 -9.25 23.81
C CYS A 4 -16.36 -9.42 23.01
N LEU A 5 -16.25 -10.61 22.42
CA LEU A 5 -15.10 -11.04 21.64
C LEU A 5 -15.49 -10.89 20.19
N TRP A 6 -14.76 -10.05 19.44
CA TRP A 6 -14.81 -10.00 17.99
C TRP A 6 -14.74 -11.42 17.43
N LYS A 7 -15.78 -11.87 16.73
CA LYS A 7 -15.80 -13.25 16.23
C LYS A 7 -15.15 -13.31 14.87
N LEU A 8 -13.86 -13.62 14.90
CA LEU A 8 -13.13 -14.08 13.74
C LEU A 8 -13.20 -15.61 13.69
N SER A 9 -13.48 -16.16 12.52
CA SER A 9 -13.36 -17.60 12.30
C SER A 9 -12.87 -17.89 10.91
N TRP A 10 -12.04 -18.92 10.80
CA TRP A 10 -11.45 -19.36 9.56
C TRP A 10 -11.88 -20.80 9.27
N ARG A 11 -12.14 -21.10 8.00
CA ARG A 11 -12.27 -22.47 7.50
C ARG A 11 -11.12 -22.76 6.54
N TYR A 12 -10.65 -23.99 6.57
CA TYR A 12 -9.58 -24.45 5.72
C TYR A 12 -10.00 -25.70 4.96
N ASP A 13 -9.44 -25.88 3.77
CA ASP A 13 -9.52 -27.17 3.09
C ASP A 13 -8.54 -28.20 3.70
N SER A 14 -8.58 -29.43 3.18
CA SER A 14 -7.69 -30.51 3.61
C SER A 14 -6.21 -30.26 3.36
N GLY A 15 -5.86 -29.28 2.52
CA GLY A 15 -4.50 -28.82 2.26
C GLY A 15 -4.04 -27.67 3.16
N GLY A 16 -4.87 -27.25 4.13
CA GLY A 16 -4.58 -26.14 5.04
C GLY A 16 -4.70 -24.75 4.42
N ARG A 17 -5.33 -24.63 3.24
CA ARG A 17 -5.55 -23.33 2.58
C ARG A 17 -6.85 -22.72 3.09
N LEU A 18 -6.85 -21.40 3.31
CA LEU A 18 -7.99 -20.66 3.84
C LEU A 18 -9.13 -20.61 2.80
N THR A 19 -10.27 -21.23 3.08
CA THR A 19 -11.43 -21.23 2.17
C THR A 19 -12.52 -20.25 2.57
N GLU A 20 -12.54 -19.83 3.83
CA GLU A 20 -13.51 -18.85 4.33
C GLU A 20 -12.93 -18.10 5.52
N GLU A 21 -13.01 -16.77 5.48
CA GLU A 21 -12.77 -15.90 6.62
C GLU A 21 -14.04 -15.15 6.99
N VAL A 22 -14.54 -15.37 8.20
CA VAL A 22 -15.66 -14.62 8.77
C VAL A 22 -15.13 -13.52 9.66
N GLN A 23 -15.51 -12.29 9.33
CA GLN A 23 -15.17 -11.04 10.00
C GLN A 23 -16.43 -10.41 10.51
N ASP A 24 -16.81 -10.82 11.73
CA ASP A 24 -17.88 -10.13 12.45
C ASP A 24 -19.15 -9.93 11.60
N GLY A 25 -19.60 -11.03 10.96
CA GLY A 25 -20.80 -11.07 10.13
C GLY A 25 -20.62 -10.79 8.64
N VAL A 26 -19.41 -10.46 8.16
CA VAL A 26 -19.05 -10.50 6.74
C VAL A 26 -18.18 -11.72 6.48
N SER A 27 -18.55 -12.55 5.51
CA SER A 27 -17.72 -13.65 5.04
C SER A 27 -17.02 -13.29 3.72
N ILE A 28 -15.74 -13.66 3.64
CA ILE A 28 -15.01 -13.76 2.38
C ILE A 28 -14.69 -15.23 2.15
N ARG A 29 -15.22 -15.79 1.07
CA ARG A 29 -14.95 -17.14 0.62
C ARG A 29 -13.85 -17.12 -0.44
N HIS A 30 -12.90 -18.02 -0.33
CA HIS A 30 -11.72 -18.08 -1.19
C HIS A 30 -11.72 -19.34 -2.04
N GLY A 31 -11.34 -19.18 -3.32
CA GLY A 31 -11.18 -20.28 -4.26
C GLY A 31 -9.73 -20.57 -4.58
N TYR A 32 -9.41 -21.83 -4.89
CA TYR A 32 -8.09 -22.23 -5.37
C TYR A 32 -8.21 -23.14 -6.59
N THR A 33 -7.22 -23.05 -7.49
CA THR A 33 -7.08 -23.99 -8.61
C THR A 33 -6.68 -25.39 -8.11
N ALA A 34 -6.79 -26.40 -8.98
CA ALA A 34 -6.29 -27.74 -8.67
C ALA A 34 -4.78 -27.77 -8.35
N SER A 35 -4.00 -26.84 -8.94
CA SER A 35 -2.57 -26.63 -8.66
C SER A 35 -2.30 -25.81 -7.39
N GLY A 36 -3.36 -25.36 -6.69
CA GLY A 36 -3.30 -24.59 -5.46
C GLY A 36 -2.97 -23.11 -5.61
N GLN A 37 -3.10 -22.55 -6.81
CA GLN A 37 -3.02 -21.11 -7.02
C GLN A 37 -4.32 -20.44 -6.54
N TYR A 38 -4.22 -19.24 -5.98
CA TYR A 38 -5.38 -18.48 -5.53
C TYR A 38 -6.27 -18.09 -6.71
N ALA A 39 -7.47 -18.65 -6.77
CA ALA A 39 -8.41 -18.46 -7.88
C ALA A 39 -9.37 -17.29 -7.65
N GLY A 40 -9.31 -16.62 -6.49
CA GLY A 40 -10.07 -15.42 -6.20
C GLY A 40 -11.00 -15.56 -4.99
N ARG A 41 -11.97 -14.66 -4.88
CA ARG A 41 -12.86 -14.55 -3.72
C ARG A 41 -14.31 -14.26 -4.10
N GLU A 42 -15.20 -14.58 -3.18
CA GLU A 42 -16.57 -14.13 -3.14
C GLU A 42 -16.87 -13.48 -1.78
N SER A 43 -17.42 -12.27 -1.78
CA SER A 43 -17.88 -11.59 -0.57
C SER A 43 -19.38 -11.81 -0.35
N ASP A 44 -19.83 -11.68 0.89
CA ASP A 44 -21.27 -11.62 1.21
C ASP A 44 -21.97 -10.38 0.63
N GLY A 45 -21.21 -9.41 0.09
CA GLY A 45 -21.75 -8.33 -0.75
C GLY A 45 -22.17 -8.79 -2.16
N GLY A 46 -22.07 -10.10 -2.46
CA GLY A 46 -22.41 -10.68 -3.75
C GLY A 46 -21.35 -10.44 -4.82
N ASN A 47 -20.17 -9.91 -4.45
CA ASN A 47 -19.10 -9.66 -5.40
C ASN A 47 -18.22 -10.90 -5.57
N ARG A 48 -18.06 -11.32 -6.83
CA ARG A 48 -17.14 -12.39 -7.23
C ARG A 48 -15.94 -11.80 -7.95
N VAL A 49 -14.74 -12.11 -7.48
CA VAL A 49 -13.48 -11.81 -8.16
C VAL A 49 -12.82 -13.14 -8.49
N GLY A 50 -12.59 -13.41 -9.76
CA GLY A 50 -11.95 -14.63 -10.24
C GLY A 50 -10.60 -14.36 -10.90
N PHE A 51 -9.61 -15.21 -10.65
CA PHE A 51 -8.28 -15.16 -11.26
C PHE A 51 -7.99 -16.44 -12.03
N GLY A 52 -7.59 -16.29 -13.28
CA GLY A 52 -7.12 -17.38 -14.16
C GLY A 52 -5.65 -17.23 -14.48
N TYR A 53 -4.97 -18.36 -14.65
CA TYR A 53 -3.53 -18.41 -14.91
C TYR A 53 -3.25 -19.14 -16.23
N ASN A 54 -2.21 -18.72 -16.94
CA ASN A 54 -1.68 -19.46 -18.10
C ASN A 54 -0.82 -20.66 -17.65
N ASP A 55 -0.35 -21.46 -18.60
CA ASP A 55 0.49 -22.65 -18.33
C ASP A 55 1.82 -22.32 -17.64
N ALA A 56 2.30 -21.07 -17.75
CA ALA A 56 3.47 -20.56 -17.04
C ALA A 56 3.15 -20.09 -15.60
N GLY A 57 1.89 -20.22 -15.17
CA GLY A 57 1.41 -19.78 -13.87
C GLY A 57 1.29 -18.26 -13.71
N GLN A 58 1.33 -17.50 -14.79
CA GLN A 58 1.14 -16.05 -14.80
C GLN A 58 -0.35 -15.70 -14.88
N LEU A 59 -0.76 -14.59 -14.26
CA LEU A 59 -2.15 -14.14 -14.25
C LEU A 59 -2.58 -13.77 -15.66
N SER A 60 -3.47 -14.53 -16.27
CA SER A 60 -3.91 -14.32 -17.66
C SER A 60 -5.34 -13.78 -17.78
N ARG A 61 -6.14 -13.94 -16.71
CA ARG A 61 -7.56 -13.60 -16.73
C ARG A 61 -8.01 -13.06 -15.38
N ILE A 62 -8.80 -12.00 -15.40
CA ILE A 62 -9.45 -11.42 -14.22
C ILE A 62 -10.95 -11.33 -14.52
N GLN A 63 -11.76 -11.95 -13.68
CA GLN A 63 -13.22 -11.93 -13.77
C GLN A 63 -13.77 -11.05 -12.65
N LEU A 64 -14.52 -10.01 -12.99
CA LEU A 64 -15.23 -9.19 -12.02
C LEU A 64 -16.72 -9.44 -12.18
N ASN A 65 -17.29 -10.24 -11.27
CA ASN A 65 -18.69 -10.64 -11.31
C ASN A 65 -19.04 -11.31 -12.64
N ASP A 66 -20.09 -10.81 -13.30
CA ASP A 66 -20.60 -11.33 -14.57
C ASP A 66 -20.15 -10.47 -15.77
N GLU A 67 -19.22 -9.51 -15.57
CA GLU A 67 -18.67 -8.68 -16.64
C GLU A 67 -17.75 -9.44 -17.59
N PRO A 68 -17.47 -8.93 -18.80
CA PRO A 68 -16.39 -9.46 -19.62
C PRO A 68 -15.05 -9.49 -18.86
N ALA A 69 -14.37 -10.63 -18.87
CA ALA A 69 -13.11 -10.76 -18.16
C ALA A 69 -12.01 -9.89 -18.77
N SER A 70 -11.20 -9.29 -17.91
CA SER A 70 -9.97 -8.65 -18.34
C SER A 70 -8.93 -9.72 -18.70
N LEU A 71 -8.22 -9.51 -19.81
CA LEU A 71 -7.21 -10.44 -20.33
C LEU A 71 -5.83 -9.82 -20.27
N LEU A 72 -4.84 -10.59 -19.82
CA LEU A 72 -3.47 -10.11 -19.58
C LEU A 72 -2.50 -10.85 -20.48
N ALA A 73 -1.63 -10.09 -21.15
CA ALA A 73 -0.59 -10.63 -22.02
C ALA A 73 0.80 -10.16 -21.58
N TYR A 74 1.76 -11.05 -21.73
CA TYR A 74 3.14 -10.87 -21.28
C TYR A 74 4.11 -10.82 -22.47
N ASP A 75 5.22 -10.12 -22.30
CA ASP A 75 6.33 -10.20 -23.25
C ASP A 75 7.16 -11.49 -23.06
N ALA A 76 8.16 -11.69 -23.92
CA ALA A 76 9.03 -12.87 -23.87
C ALA A 76 9.88 -12.98 -22.59
N LEU A 77 10.01 -11.89 -21.83
CA LEU A 77 10.69 -11.84 -20.53
C LEU A 77 9.72 -12.06 -19.35
N GLY A 78 8.44 -12.31 -19.64
CA GLY A 78 7.41 -12.55 -18.64
C GLY A 78 6.90 -11.29 -17.94
N ARG A 79 7.15 -10.10 -18.51
CA ARG A 79 6.65 -8.81 -17.99
C ARG A 79 5.29 -8.49 -18.59
N LEU A 80 4.39 -7.92 -17.80
CA LEU A 80 3.04 -7.59 -18.24
C LEU A 80 3.09 -6.50 -19.31
N ARG A 81 2.64 -6.80 -20.52
CA ARG A 81 2.72 -5.88 -21.66
C ARG A 81 1.38 -5.25 -21.98
N GLU A 82 0.30 -6.00 -21.82
CA GLU A 82 -1.04 -5.57 -22.19
C GLU A 82 -2.08 -6.12 -21.22
N GLU A 83 -3.07 -5.30 -20.93
CA GLU A 83 -4.29 -5.65 -20.22
C GLU A 83 -5.49 -5.15 -21.02
N GLN A 84 -6.24 -6.08 -21.61
CA GLN A 84 -7.56 -5.78 -22.16
C GLN A 84 -8.52 -5.70 -20.98
N LEU A 85 -8.86 -4.49 -20.53
CA LEU A 85 -9.65 -4.27 -19.30
C LEU A 85 -11.13 -4.59 -19.51
N THR A 86 -11.68 -4.11 -20.64
CA THR A 86 -13.02 -4.43 -21.16
C THR A 86 -12.90 -4.70 -22.67
N PRO A 87 -13.94 -5.15 -23.40
CA PRO A 87 -13.85 -5.32 -24.85
C PRO A 87 -13.45 -4.04 -25.61
N ALA A 88 -13.75 -2.87 -25.05
CA ALA A 88 -13.41 -1.58 -25.65
C ALA A 88 -12.14 -0.95 -25.07
N LEU A 89 -11.83 -1.16 -23.78
CA LEU A 89 -10.77 -0.46 -23.06
C LEU A 89 -9.51 -1.33 -22.91
N LYS A 90 -8.37 -0.78 -23.28
CA LYS A 90 -7.06 -1.46 -23.27
C LYS A 90 -6.00 -0.63 -22.56
N ARG A 91 -5.17 -1.27 -21.74
CA ARG A 91 -3.96 -0.71 -21.14
C ARG A 91 -2.71 -1.41 -21.68
N GLU A 92 -1.74 -0.63 -22.11
CA GLU A 92 -0.45 -1.10 -22.61
C GLU A 92 0.68 -0.59 -21.69
N LEU A 93 1.62 -1.47 -21.37
CA LEU A 93 2.78 -1.20 -20.53
C LEU A 93 4.06 -1.39 -21.35
N SER A 94 4.97 -0.42 -21.24
CA SER A 94 6.28 -0.45 -21.88
C SER A 94 7.39 -0.41 -20.84
N TYR A 95 8.51 -1.06 -21.15
CA TYR A 95 9.67 -1.11 -20.28
C TYR A 95 10.89 -0.58 -21.00
N ASN A 96 11.78 0.10 -20.28
CA ASN A 96 13.09 0.48 -20.83
C ASN A 96 14.04 -0.73 -20.90
N GLU A 97 15.26 -0.50 -21.37
CA GLU A 97 16.32 -1.53 -21.48
C GLU A 97 16.67 -2.14 -20.11
N ASN A 98 16.59 -1.32 -19.05
CA ASN A 98 16.74 -1.74 -17.66
C ASN A 98 15.50 -2.45 -17.09
N GLY A 99 14.48 -2.73 -17.88
CA GLY A 99 13.27 -3.42 -17.44
C GLY A 99 12.38 -2.66 -16.45
N TRP A 100 12.62 -1.36 -16.25
CA TRP A 100 11.72 -0.50 -15.48
C TRP A 100 10.54 -0.05 -16.33
N LEU A 101 9.37 0.08 -15.71
CA LEU A 101 8.15 0.53 -16.38
C LEU A 101 8.37 1.97 -16.88
N SER A 102 8.44 2.16 -18.19
CA SER A 102 8.74 3.43 -18.82
C SER A 102 7.51 4.13 -19.37
N ALA A 103 6.43 3.40 -19.67
CA ALA A 103 5.16 3.99 -20.07
C ALA A 103 3.96 3.10 -19.74
N GLN A 104 2.84 3.76 -19.43
CA GLN A 104 1.49 3.20 -19.38
C GLN A 104 0.62 4.00 -20.36
N ARG A 105 -0.05 3.33 -21.30
CA ARG A 105 -0.96 3.96 -22.26
C ARG A 105 -2.33 3.30 -22.18
N VAL A 106 -3.37 4.11 -22.14
CA VAL A 106 -4.76 3.62 -22.10
C VAL A 106 -5.47 4.09 -23.35
N SER A 107 -6.16 3.17 -24.02
CA SER A 107 -6.90 3.44 -25.25
C SER A 107 -8.28 2.80 -25.23
N ARG A 108 -9.22 3.41 -25.95
CA ARG A 108 -10.56 2.87 -26.21
C ARG A 108 -10.76 2.65 -27.69
N GLU A 109 -11.03 1.41 -28.10
CA GLU A 109 -11.19 1.05 -29.52
C GLU A 109 -10.01 1.58 -30.37
N ALA A 110 -8.78 1.36 -29.87
CA ALA A 110 -7.52 1.87 -30.42
C ALA A 110 -7.34 3.41 -30.43
N ARG A 111 -8.29 4.20 -29.92
CA ARG A 111 -8.12 5.65 -29.74
C ARG A 111 -7.43 5.92 -28.40
N PRO A 112 -6.27 6.60 -28.37
CA PRO A 112 -5.60 6.95 -27.12
C PRO A 112 -6.50 7.83 -26.23
N LEU A 113 -6.56 7.51 -24.94
CA LEU A 113 -7.25 8.31 -23.92
C LEU A 113 -6.24 9.13 -23.12
N PHE A 114 -5.25 8.46 -22.54
CA PHE A 114 -4.17 9.10 -21.80
C PHE A 114 -2.94 8.19 -21.70
N SER A 115 -1.81 8.79 -21.35
CA SER A 115 -0.56 8.10 -21.08
C SER A 115 0.22 8.74 -19.95
N THR A 116 0.94 7.90 -19.20
CA THR A 116 1.94 8.32 -18.23
C THR A 116 3.27 7.68 -18.59
N GLU A 117 4.34 8.46 -18.64
CA GLU A 117 5.69 8.02 -18.97
C GLU A 117 6.66 8.38 -17.85
N TRP A 118 7.59 7.48 -17.54
CA TRP A 118 8.56 7.64 -16.47
C TRP A 118 9.98 7.54 -17.02
N TYR A 119 10.82 8.46 -16.56
CA TYR A 119 12.25 8.46 -16.84
C TYR A 119 13.00 8.32 -15.53
N TYR A 120 14.09 7.56 -15.60
CA TYR A 120 14.85 7.16 -14.44
C TYR A 120 16.26 7.78 -14.50
N ASP A 121 16.89 7.91 -13.35
CA ASP A 121 18.33 8.07 -13.23
C ASP A 121 19.05 6.71 -13.30
N LEU A 122 20.38 6.71 -13.19
CA LEU A 122 21.22 5.50 -13.25
C LEU A 122 21.01 4.56 -12.05
N ASN A 123 20.39 5.04 -10.96
CA ASN A 123 20.09 4.23 -9.77
C ASN A 123 18.68 3.63 -9.83
N GLY A 124 17.89 3.97 -10.85
CA GLY A 124 16.50 3.53 -10.97
C GLY A 124 15.50 4.36 -10.17
N ASN A 125 15.87 5.55 -9.72
CA ASN A 125 14.91 6.49 -9.17
C ASN A 125 14.19 7.23 -10.30
N VAL A 126 12.88 7.46 -10.14
CA VAL A 126 12.11 8.28 -11.08
C VAL A 126 12.64 9.70 -11.01
N ARG A 127 13.21 10.22 -12.10
CA ARG A 127 13.67 11.63 -12.19
C ARG A 127 12.66 12.55 -12.88
N GLN A 128 11.74 11.96 -13.64
CA GLN A 128 10.74 12.70 -14.38
C GLN A 128 9.50 11.82 -14.63
N ARG A 129 8.32 12.43 -14.48
CA ARG A 129 7.03 11.85 -14.84
C ARG A 129 6.35 12.76 -15.85
N ASN A 130 6.01 12.22 -17.02
CA ASN A 130 5.22 12.90 -18.05
C ASN A 130 3.83 12.31 -18.07
N ASP A 131 2.83 13.11 -17.78
CA ASP A 131 1.45 12.69 -17.85
C ASP A 131 0.69 13.51 -18.90
N SER A 132 0.00 12.83 -19.82
CA SER A 132 -0.70 13.50 -20.91
C SER A 132 -1.89 14.35 -20.46
N VAL A 133 -2.37 14.16 -19.22
CA VAL A 133 -3.51 14.88 -18.64
C VAL A 133 -3.03 15.95 -17.67
N THR A 134 -2.06 15.63 -16.80
CA THR A 134 -1.64 16.55 -15.73
C THR A 134 -0.41 17.38 -16.05
N GLY A 135 0.42 16.95 -17.01
CA GLY A 135 1.65 17.62 -17.39
C GLY A 135 2.90 16.89 -16.89
N ARG A 136 4.02 17.60 -16.87
CA ARG A 136 5.34 17.06 -16.54
C ARG A 136 5.82 17.52 -15.18
N GLU A 137 6.48 16.62 -14.47
CA GLU A 137 7.08 16.85 -13.15
C GLU A 137 8.51 16.31 -13.13
N PHE A 138 9.33 16.83 -12.21
CA PHE A 138 10.72 16.42 -12.04
C PHE A 138 11.05 16.11 -10.59
N PHE A 139 11.95 15.17 -10.39
CA PHE A 139 12.36 14.67 -9.08
C PHE A 139 13.88 14.54 -9.03
N THR A 140 14.50 15.09 -7.99
CA THR A 140 15.95 15.01 -7.78
C THR A 140 16.23 14.21 -6.53
N HIS A 141 17.20 13.29 -6.60
CA HIS A 141 17.59 12.44 -5.49
C HIS A 141 19.03 12.73 -5.05
N ASP A 142 19.34 12.47 -3.79
CA ASP A 142 20.72 12.48 -3.30
C ASP A 142 21.43 11.14 -3.50
N VAL A 143 22.69 11.05 -3.08
CA VAL A 143 23.52 9.84 -3.19
C VAL A 143 23.04 8.65 -2.33
N MET A 144 22.03 8.86 -1.49
CA MET A 144 21.36 7.82 -0.70
C MET A 144 19.97 7.47 -1.27
N ASP A 145 19.69 7.88 -2.52
CA ASP A 145 18.42 7.69 -3.21
C ASP A 145 17.21 8.36 -2.54
N ARG A 146 17.45 9.36 -1.68
CA ARG A 146 16.38 10.13 -1.02
C ARG A 146 15.95 11.29 -1.90
N LEU A 147 14.65 11.53 -2.01
CA LEU A 147 14.10 12.63 -2.79
C LEU A 147 14.43 13.98 -2.14
N VAL A 148 15.25 14.82 -2.76
CA VAL A 148 15.66 16.13 -2.23
C VAL A 148 14.99 17.33 -2.91
N GLN A 149 14.37 17.12 -4.08
CA GLN A 149 13.63 18.16 -4.78
C GLN A 149 12.48 17.57 -5.60
N HIS A 150 11.36 18.27 -5.64
CA HIS A 150 10.26 18.04 -6.57
C HIS A 150 9.91 19.35 -7.28
N THR A 151 9.83 19.29 -8.61
CA THR A 151 9.30 20.38 -9.43
C THR A 151 7.97 19.93 -10.02
N ASP A 152 6.89 20.61 -9.62
CA ASP A 152 5.54 20.24 -10.03
C ASP A 152 5.20 20.70 -11.47
N VAL A 153 3.99 20.36 -11.91
CA VAL A 153 3.49 20.69 -13.26
C VAL A 153 3.36 22.18 -13.55
N LEU A 154 3.34 23.04 -12.52
CA LEU A 154 3.32 24.49 -12.63
C LEU A 154 4.73 25.10 -12.57
N GLY A 155 5.76 24.27 -12.40
CA GLY A 155 7.15 24.71 -12.24
C GLY A 155 7.51 25.16 -10.83
N ARG A 156 6.63 24.95 -9.84
CA ARG A 156 6.93 25.23 -8.43
C ARG A 156 7.92 24.22 -7.91
N ILE A 157 8.88 24.67 -7.09
CA ILE A 157 10.00 23.86 -6.63
C ILE A 157 9.89 23.69 -5.12
N THR A 158 9.71 22.44 -4.69
CA THR A 158 9.75 22.03 -3.30
C THR A 158 11.08 21.34 -3.00
N HIS A 159 11.79 21.81 -1.98
CA HIS A 159 13.02 21.18 -1.49
C HIS A 159 12.74 20.36 -0.23
N PHE A 160 13.35 19.17 -0.15
CA PHE A 160 13.25 18.28 0.99
C PHE A 160 14.59 18.21 1.71
N VAL A 161 14.58 18.54 3.00
CA VAL A 161 15.76 18.46 3.87
C VAL A 161 15.57 17.29 4.81
N TYR A 162 16.65 16.53 5.04
CA TYR A 162 16.66 15.39 5.93
C TYR A 162 17.70 15.60 7.02
N ASP A 163 17.34 15.28 8.26
CA ASP A 163 18.33 15.13 9.33
C ASP A 163 19.20 13.86 9.14
N ALA A 164 20.15 13.65 10.05
CA ALA A 164 21.03 12.48 10.02
C ALA A 164 20.29 11.14 10.23
N ALA A 165 19.08 11.16 10.80
CA ALA A 165 18.22 10.00 10.99
C ALA A 165 17.22 9.81 9.83
N GLY A 166 17.23 10.70 8.83
CA GLY A 166 16.34 10.65 7.67
C GLY A 166 14.95 11.23 7.91
N ASN A 167 14.75 12.03 8.96
CA ASN A 167 13.48 12.74 9.19
C ASN A 167 13.40 13.98 8.28
N ARG A 168 12.25 14.19 7.65
CA ARG A 168 11.90 15.43 6.91
C ARG A 168 11.38 16.55 7.80
N LEU A 169 10.91 16.20 8.98
CA LEU A 169 10.47 17.15 9.98
C LEU A 169 11.72 17.68 10.68
N GLN A 170 12.01 18.97 10.59
CA GLN A 170 13.05 19.57 11.44
C GLN A 170 12.45 19.79 12.82
N GLU A 171 12.97 19.07 13.81
CA GLU A 171 12.37 18.95 15.15
C GLU A 171 13.11 19.79 16.19
N ASP A 172 12.40 20.72 16.82
CA ASP A 172 12.77 21.29 18.12
C ASP A 172 12.04 20.50 19.21
N ILE A 173 12.79 19.65 19.91
CA ILE A 173 12.25 18.81 20.98
C ILE A 173 12.40 19.54 22.32
N SER A 174 11.33 19.58 23.10
CA SER A 174 11.33 20.14 24.46
C SER A 174 10.51 19.29 25.43
N GLY A 175 10.84 19.41 26.72
CA GLY A 175 10.21 18.64 27.80
C GLY A 175 11.06 17.45 28.28
N SER A 176 10.60 16.83 29.37
CA SER A 176 11.20 15.63 29.98
C SER A 176 10.13 14.90 30.80
N GLY A 177 10.12 13.56 30.78
CA GLY A 177 9.19 12.75 31.58
C GLY A 177 8.13 12.04 30.73
N ASP A 178 6.86 12.14 31.13
CA ASP A 178 5.75 11.35 30.56
C ASP A 178 5.15 11.93 29.27
N GLU A 179 5.45 13.19 28.94
CA GLU A 179 5.08 13.86 27.69
C GLU A 179 6.27 14.67 27.17
N TRP A 180 6.46 14.66 25.85
CA TRP A 180 7.45 15.51 25.18
C TRP A 180 6.81 16.18 23.97
N GLN A 181 7.25 17.41 23.70
CA GLN A 181 6.74 18.24 22.61
C GLN A 181 7.78 18.27 21.51
N CYS A 182 7.30 18.06 20.29
CA CYS A 182 8.08 18.14 19.07
C CYS A 182 7.49 19.26 18.21
N ARG A 183 8.18 20.39 18.14
CA ARG A 183 7.81 21.41 17.16
C ARG A 183 8.54 21.10 15.87
N GLY A 184 7.77 20.70 14.87
CA GLY A 184 8.26 20.34 13.56
C GLY A 184 8.00 21.43 12.54
N ARG A 185 9.04 21.93 11.87
CA ARG A 185 8.83 22.75 10.67
C ARG A 185 9.07 21.88 9.45
N VAL A 186 8.07 21.83 8.57
CA VAL A 186 8.28 21.37 7.20
C VAL A 186 8.58 22.64 6.40
N GLU A 187 9.84 22.87 6.05
CA GLU A 187 10.28 24.08 5.34
C GLU A 187 9.94 24.06 3.83
N GLU A 188 8.90 23.32 3.46
CA GLU A 188 8.42 23.19 2.09
C GLU A 188 7.54 24.40 1.78
N GLU A 189 8.13 25.38 1.11
CA GLU A 189 7.50 26.64 0.66
C GLU A 189 6.87 27.51 1.77
N GLY A 190 7.14 27.23 3.05
CA GLY A 190 6.66 28.05 4.17
C GLY A 190 5.15 27.99 4.41
N LEU A 191 4.46 26.95 3.93
CA LEU A 191 2.99 26.89 3.92
C LEU A 191 2.36 25.99 5.01
N VAL A 192 3.10 25.15 5.73
CA VAL A 192 2.51 24.39 6.86
C VAL A 192 3.50 24.25 8.01
N THR A 193 3.10 24.70 9.20
CA THR A 193 3.81 24.39 10.45
C THR A 193 3.04 23.31 11.22
N LEU A 194 3.76 22.31 11.72
CA LEU A 194 3.21 21.20 12.50
C LEU A 194 3.78 21.21 13.91
N GLU A 195 2.92 21.40 14.90
CA GLU A 195 3.30 21.21 16.31
C GLU A 195 2.73 19.87 16.77
N HIS A 196 3.59 18.94 17.18
CA HIS A 196 3.21 17.60 17.62
C HIS A 196 3.52 17.43 19.12
N GLN A 197 2.66 16.73 19.83
CA GLN A 197 2.91 16.29 21.20
C GLN A 197 2.77 14.79 21.27
N TYR A 198 3.74 14.12 21.88
CA TYR A 198 3.78 12.67 21.95
C TYR A 198 3.75 12.21 23.41
N ASN A 199 3.05 11.10 23.64
CA ASN A 199 3.15 10.41 24.92
C ASN A 199 4.48 9.63 25.04
N ARG A 200 4.74 9.07 26.22
CA ARG A 200 5.93 8.25 26.51
C ARG A 200 6.10 7.00 25.63
N ASN A 201 5.03 6.50 25.01
CA ASN A 201 5.08 5.37 24.06
C ASN A 201 5.46 5.80 22.64
N GLY A 202 5.63 7.11 22.40
CA GLY A 202 5.94 7.67 21.09
C GLY A 202 4.73 7.73 20.16
N GLN A 203 3.53 7.98 20.71
CA GLN A 203 2.30 8.14 19.96
C GLN A 203 1.86 9.60 19.98
N LEU A 204 1.48 10.15 18.83
CA LEU A 204 0.99 11.51 18.71
C LEU A 204 -0.34 11.66 19.46
N VAL A 205 -0.38 12.48 20.51
CA VAL A 205 -1.58 12.75 21.32
C VAL A 205 -2.20 14.11 21.06
N ALA A 206 -1.43 15.06 20.51
CA ALA A 206 -1.96 16.32 20.05
C ALA A 206 -1.21 16.82 18.82
N ARG A 207 -1.94 17.43 17.88
CA ARG A 207 -1.39 18.06 16.68
C ARG A 207 -1.96 19.45 16.50
N LYS A 208 -1.12 20.38 16.07
CA LYS A 208 -1.53 21.70 15.60
C LYS A 208 -0.99 21.94 14.20
N ARG A 209 -1.89 22.10 13.23
CA ARG A 209 -1.57 22.41 11.84
C ARG A 209 -1.85 23.88 11.58
N ARG A 210 -0.85 24.60 11.06
CA ARG A 210 -0.98 26.02 10.70
C ARG A 210 -0.72 26.18 9.21
N THR A 211 -1.73 26.60 8.47
CA THR A 211 -1.65 26.80 7.03
C THR A 211 -1.84 28.29 6.72
N PRO A 212 -0.81 29.01 6.24
CA PRO A 212 -0.96 30.35 5.72
C PRO A 212 -1.91 30.37 4.53
N THR A 213 -2.75 31.37 4.50
CA THR A 213 -3.52 31.77 3.32
C THR A 213 -3.05 33.17 2.90
N LEU A 214 -3.56 33.70 1.79
CA LEU A 214 -3.12 35.00 1.25
C LEU A 214 -3.18 36.15 2.28
N TRP A 215 -4.08 36.09 3.26
CA TRP A 215 -4.31 37.20 4.21
C TRP A 215 -4.51 36.75 5.67
N SER A 216 -4.41 35.45 5.96
CA SER A 216 -4.64 34.91 7.30
C SER A 216 -3.92 33.58 7.49
N GLN A 217 -4.13 32.94 8.63
CA GLN A 217 -3.62 31.60 8.88
C GLN A 217 -4.76 30.74 9.42
N THR A 218 -5.03 29.62 8.75
CA THR A 218 -5.91 28.59 9.28
C THR A 218 -5.15 27.77 10.32
N VAL A 219 -5.76 27.57 11.48
CA VAL A 219 -5.18 26.77 12.56
C VAL A 219 -6.16 25.66 12.93
N VAL A 220 -5.72 24.42 12.72
CA VAL A 220 -6.45 23.22 13.15
C VAL A 220 -5.71 22.63 14.33
N SER A 221 -6.42 22.41 15.45
CA SER A 221 -5.88 21.74 16.63
C SER A 221 -6.66 20.46 16.86
N GLU A 222 -5.93 19.37 17.06
CA GLU A 222 -6.49 18.02 17.19
C GLU A 222 -5.91 17.33 18.42
N SER A 223 -6.73 16.53 19.09
CA SER A 223 -6.29 15.57 20.10
C SER A 223 -6.60 14.14 19.65
N LEU A 224 -5.69 13.23 19.99
CA LEU A 224 -5.70 11.84 19.56
C LEU A 224 -5.60 10.93 20.78
N GLU A 225 -6.46 9.92 20.83
CA GLU A 225 -6.50 8.94 21.91
C GLU A 225 -6.13 7.55 21.40
N TRP A 226 -5.39 6.80 22.21
CA TRP A 226 -4.86 5.50 21.83
C TRP A 226 -5.20 4.42 22.86
N ASP A 227 -5.41 3.20 22.40
CA ASP A 227 -5.54 2.04 23.29
C ASP A 227 -4.17 1.48 23.73
N VAL A 228 -4.23 0.52 24.67
CA VAL A 228 -3.05 -0.17 25.21
C VAL A 228 -2.30 -1.02 24.18
N SER A 229 -2.92 -1.33 23.04
CA SER A 229 -2.31 -2.07 21.93
C SER A 229 -1.69 -1.15 20.88
N GLY A 230 -1.73 0.18 21.10
CA GLY A 230 -1.12 1.16 20.23
C GLY A 230 -1.99 1.61 19.06
N ARG A 231 -3.31 1.39 19.11
CA ARG A 231 -4.27 1.74 18.04
C ARG A 231 -5.03 3.02 18.36
N LEU A 232 -5.27 3.87 17.37
CA LEU A 232 -5.98 5.15 17.54
C LEU A 232 -7.45 4.89 17.79
N THR A 233 -8.00 5.27 18.93
CA THR A 233 -9.41 5.03 19.31
C THR A 233 -10.30 6.24 19.12
N ALA A 234 -9.74 7.45 19.23
CA ALA A 234 -10.49 8.68 19.00
C ALA A 234 -9.62 9.80 18.42
N LEU A 235 -10.27 10.69 17.67
CA LEU A 235 -9.74 11.95 17.18
C LEU A 235 -10.78 13.06 17.44
N HIS A 236 -10.34 14.17 18.03
CA HIS A 236 -11.19 15.34 18.20
C HIS A 236 -10.60 16.52 17.41
N SER A 237 -11.41 17.16 16.57
CA SER A 237 -10.99 18.25 15.69
C SER A 237 -12.11 19.29 15.58
N GLY A 238 -11.91 20.48 16.18
CA GLY A 238 -12.94 21.52 16.22
C GLY A 238 -14.21 21.03 16.93
N ASN A 239 -15.34 21.01 16.21
CA ASN A 239 -16.62 20.49 16.72
C ASN A 239 -16.87 19.02 16.36
N ALA A 240 -15.93 18.35 15.68
CA ALA A 240 -16.07 16.97 15.25
C ALA A 240 -15.30 16.01 16.18
N SER A 241 -15.89 14.86 16.45
CA SER A 241 -15.25 13.75 17.16
C SER A 241 -15.41 12.47 16.34
N THR A 242 -14.29 11.78 16.08
CA THR A 242 -14.29 10.50 15.35
C THR A 242 -13.79 9.39 16.24
N GLN A 243 -14.58 8.33 16.37
CA GLN A 243 -14.24 7.10 17.08
C GLN A 243 -13.85 6.01 16.08
N TYR A 244 -12.85 5.21 16.43
CA TYR A 244 -12.38 4.08 15.62
C TYR A 244 -12.45 2.78 16.43
N GLY A 245 -12.84 1.69 15.77
CA GLY A 245 -12.82 0.35 16.35
C GLY A 245 -12.09 -0.66 15.48
N TYR A 246 -11.56 -1.69 16.13
CA TYR A 246 -10.69 -2.68 15.51
C TYR A 246 -11.03 -4.10 15.94
N ASP A 247 -10.89 -5.04 15.02
CA ASP A 247 -11.09 -6.46 15.32
C ASP A 247 -9.95 -7.08 16.16
N GLY A 248 -10.07 -8.38 16.43
CA GLY A 248 -9.07 -9.14 17.19
C GLY A 248 -7.68 -9.22 16.55
N LEU A 249 -7.54 -8.93 15.26
CA LEU A 249 -6.26 -8.84 14.55
C LEU A 249 -5.73 -7.40 14.46
N GLY A 250 -6.45 -6.42 15.01
CA GLY A 250 -6.08 -5.01 14.95
C GLY A 250 -6.42 -4.33 13.63
N ARG A 251 -7.30 -4.92 12.81
CA ARG A 251 -7.76 -4.29 11.56
C ARG A 251 -8.89 -3.32 11.87
N ARG A 252 -8.90 -2.13 11.26
CA ARG A 252 -10.00 -1.19 11.44
C ARG A 252 -11.29 -1.82 10.95
N ALA A 253 -12.28 -1.89 11.83
CA ALA A 253 -13.59 -2.48 11.56
C ALA A 253 -14.67 -1.41 11.35
N PHE A 254 -14.55 -0.26 12.03
CA PHE A 254 -15.40 0.88 11.75
C PHE A 254 -14.72 2.21 12.10
N LYS A 255 -15.30 3.31 11.58
CA LYS A 255 -15.15 4.65 12.12
C LYS A 255 -16.50 5.36 12.21
N LYS A 256 -16.70 6.17 13.25
CA LYS A 256 -17.91 6.97 13.46
C LYS A 256 -17.55 8.42 13.77
N THR A 257 -18.04 9.36 12.98
CA THR A 257 -17.82 10.80 13.19
C THR A 257 -19.12 11.48 13.60
N THR A 258 -19.10 12.15 14.76
CA THR A 258 -20.16 13.04 15.25
C THR A 258 -19.72 14.50 15.15
N ARG A 259 -20.67 15.42 15.07
CA ARG A 259 -20.42 16.86 15.12
C ARG A 259 -21.35 17.52 16.13
N ALA A 260 -20.81 18.40 16.96
CA ALA A 260 -21.61 19.12 17.96
C ALA A 260 -22.69 19.97 17.26
N GLY A 261 -23.95 19.78 17.67
CA GLY A 261 -25.11 20.45 17.09
C GLY A 261 -25.79 19.70 15.93
N GLU A 262 -25.27 18.53 15.53
CA GLU A 262 -25.94 17.64 14.57
C GLU A 262 -26.62 16.47 15.32
N ASP A 263 -27.78 16.02 14.82
CA ASP A 263 -28.50 14.85 15.36
C ASP A 263 -28.08 13.53 14.69
N SER A 264 -27.26 13.61 13.63
CA SER A 264 -26.74 12.47 12.89
C SER A 264 -25.20 12.36 12.94
N ALA A 265 -24.70 11.14 12.74
CA ALA A 265 -23.30 10.79 12.66
C ALA A 265 -23.00 10.06 11.34
N SER A 266 -21.80 10.25 10.80
CA SER A 266 -21.29 9.45 9.69
C SER A 266 -20.66 8.17 10.23
N LEU A 267 -21.09 7.01 9.76
CA LEU A 267 -20.57 5.70 10.14
C LEU A 267 -20.00 4.98 8.91
N THR A 268 -18.82 4.38 9.03
CA THR A 268 -18.22 3.57 7.98
C THR A 268 -17.76 2.24 8.55
N TRP A 269 -18.19 1.14 7.94
CA TRP A 269 -17.76 -0.22 8.25
C TRP A 269 -16.72 -0.70 7.25
N PHE A 270 -15.80 -1.55 7.69
CA PHE A 270 -14.71 -2.09 6.88
C PHE A 270 -14.61 -3.61 7.00
N TRP A 271 -14.24 -4.28 5.91
CA TRP A 271 -13.88 -5.70 5.90
C TRP A 271 -12.62 -5.93 5.06
N TRP A 272 -11.94 -7.04 5.30
CA TRP A 272 -10.56 -7.25 4.86
C TRP A 272 -10.37 -8.59 4.14
N ASP A 273 -9.46 -8.66 3.17
CA ASP A 273 -8.99 -9.90 2.57
C ASP A 273 -7.57 -10.14 3.07
N GLY A 274 -7.45 -10.89 4.18
CA GLY A 274 -6.23 -10.95 4.97
C GLY A 274 -5.82 -9.56 5.51
N ASP A 275 -4.70 -9.05 4.99
CA ASP A 275 -4.17 -7.73 5.37
C ASP A 275 -4.59 -6.58 4.47
N ALA A 276 -5.20 -6.87 3.31
CA ALA A 276 -5.68 -5.85 2.37
C ALA A 276 -7.12 -5.44 2.69
N LEU A 277 -7.41 -4.14 2.64
CA LEU A 277 -8.77 -3.64 2.86
C LEU A 277 -9.67 -4.07 1.69
N ALA A 278 -10.62 -4.97 1.92
CA ALA A 278 -11.44 -5.53 0.85
C ALA A 278 -12.63 -4.64 0.48
N GLY A 279 -13.19 -3.91 1.44
CA GLY A 279 -14.27 -2.98 1.15
C GLY A 279 -14.75 -2.17 2.34
N GLU A 280 -15.66 -1.26 2.05
CA GLU A 280 -16.31 -0.39 3.00
C GLU A 280 -17.80 -0.17 2.70
N ALA A 281 -18.56 0.15 3.74
CA ALA A 281 -19.95 0.57 3.64
C ALA A 281 -20.16 1.83 4.48
N GLN A 282 -20.61 2.91 3.83
CA GLN A 282 -20.89 4.18 4.49
C GLN A 282 -22.39 4.35 4.76
N ASP A 283 -22.71 4.90 5.94
CA ASP A 283 -24.06 5.20 6.38
C ASP A 283 -24.14 6.51 7.19
N THR A 284 -25.36 7.04 7.32
CA THR A 284 -25.70 8.14 8.22
C THR A 284 -26.64 7.61 9.30
N VAL A 285 -26.23 7.65 10.56
CA VAL A 285 -26.95 7.09 11.72
C VAL A 285 -27.26 8.18 12.74
N PRO A 286 -28.20 7.99 13.68
CA PRO A 286 -28.37 8.92 14.82
C PRO A 286 -27.10 9.10 15.65
N VAL A 287 -26.90 10.26 16.30
CA VAL A 287 -25.70 10.49 17.12
C VAL A 287 -25.61 9.53 18.31
N ASP A 288 -26.74 9.25 18.96
CA ASP A 288 -26.86 8.32 20.08
C ASP A 288 -26.78 6.85 19.67
N GLU A 289 -26.57 6.56 18.37
CA GLU A 289 -26.34 5.20 17.87
C GLU A 289 -25.16 4.58 18.61
N THR A 290 -25.46 3.69 19.54
CA THR A 290 -24.46 3.01 20.38
C THR A 290 -23.80 1.85 19.67
N LEU A 291 -24.12 1.61 18.38
CA LEU A 291 -23.33 0.77 17.48
C LEU A 291 -21.96 1.41 17.19
N THR A 292 -21.16 1.57 18.25
CA THR A 292 -19.78 2.06 18.29
C THR A 292 -18.86 1.02 18.90
N ALA A 293 -19.34 -0.21 19.02
CA ALA A 293 -18.52 -1.37 19.15
C ALA A 293 -19.15 -2.49 18.31
N ALA A 294 -18.31 -3.35 17.73
CA ALA A 294 -18.79 -4.62 17.20
C ALA A 294 -19.51 -5.49 18.25
N CYS A 295 -19.51 -5.07 19.52
CA CYS A 295 -20.18 -5.78 20.58
C CYS A 295 -21.61 -5.40 20.89
N ASP A 296 -22.11 -4.25 20.44
CA ASP A 296 -23.52 -3.85 20.62
C ASP A 296 -24.44 -4.40 19.52
N MET A 297 -23.91 -5.35 18.77
CA MET A 297 -24.57 -6.27 17.85
C MET A 297 -25.51 -7.30 18.53
N GLN A 298 -25.93 -7.07 19.78
CA GLN A 298 -26.82 -7.98 20.54
C GLN A 298 -28.30 -7.84 20.17
N ILE A 299 -28.60 -7.76 18.86
CA ILE A 299 -29.80 -8.43 18.36
C ILE A 299 -29.33 -9.72 17.66
N PRO A 300 -29.68 -10.90 18.21
CA PRO A 300 -29.42 -12.16 17.56
C PRO A 300 -30.20 -12.22 16.24
N GLY A 301 -29.46 -12.25 15.13
CA GLY A 301 -29.98 -12.52 13.80
C GLY A 301 -28.80 -12.96 12.95
N SER A 302 -28.91 -14.15 12.37
CA SER A 302 -27.88 -14.84 11.60
C SER A 302 -27.28 -13.99 10.47
N SER A 303 -26.23 -14.49 9.82
CA SER A 303 -25.77 -14.00 8.51
C SER A 303 -26.91 -13.68 7.54
N ALA A 304 -28.07 -14.35 7.63
CA ALA A 304 -29.27 -14.07 6.82
C ALA A 304 -29.99 -12.75 7.19
N ALA A 305 -29.96 -12.32 8.46
CA ALA A 305 -30.46 -10.98 8.84
C ALA A 305 -29.51 -9.88 8.37
N ARG A 306 -28.22 -10.20 8.25
CA ARG A 306 -27.17 -9.29 7.76
C ARG A 306 -27.06 -9.24 6.24
N GLU A 307 -27.36 -10.33 5.56
CA GLU A 307 -27.57 -10.40 4.12
C GLU A 307 -28.87 -9.67 3.75
N ALA A 308 -29.96 -9.87 4.50
CA ALA A 308 -31.20 -9.10 4.35
C ALA A 308 -31.00 -7.61 4.71
N LEU A 309 -30.17 -7.28 5.70
CA LEU A 309 -29.76 -5.91 5.98
C LEU A 309 -28.88 -5.39 4.84
N LEU A 310 -27.71 -5.95 4.52
CA LEU A 310 -26.87 -5.53 3.39
C LEU A 310 -27.65 -5.36 2.08
N LEU A 311 -28.52 -6.30 1.72
CA LEU A 311 -29.41 -6.23 0.56
C LEU A 311 -30.51 -5.16 0.70
N SER A 312 -31.06 -4.92 1.89
CA SER A 312 -32.00 -3.80 2.15
C SER A 312 -31.31 -2.45 2.35
N LEU A 313 -30.00 -2.43 2.60
CA LEU A 313 -29.16 -1.26 2.82
C LEU A 313 -28.54 -0.73 1.53
N VAL A 314 -28.42 -1.55 0.48
CA VAL A 314 -28.19 -1.04 -0.88
C VAL A 314 -29.35 -0.14 -1.33
N ALA A 315 -30.50 -0.16 -0.64
CA ALA A 315 -31.58 0.79 -0.88
C ALA A 315 -31.23 2.24 -0.50
N GLY A 316 -30.16 2.53 0.26
CA GLY A 316 -29.77 3.90 0.66
C GLY A 316 -28.28 4.19 0.90
N ARG A 317 -27.38 3.20 0.78
CA ARG A 317 -25.95 3.35 1.15
C ARG A 317 -25.00 3.31 -0.05
N THR A 318 -23.78 3.81 0.15
CA THR A 318 -22.66 3.56 -0.78
C THR A 318 -21.82 2.42 -0.23
N VAL A 319 -21.63 1.38 -1.04
CA VAL A 319 -20.73 0.25 -0.76
C VAL A 319 -19.61 0.25 -1.79
N GLN A 320 -18.38 0.07 -1.33
CA GLN A 320 -17.20 -0.02 -2.18
C GLN A 320 -16.45 -1.30 -1.87
N GLU A 321 -16.05 -2.04 -2.89
CA GLU A 321 -15.08 -3.12 -2.78
C GLU A 321 -13.85 -2.83 -3.62
N TYR A 322 -12.68 -2.93 -2.98
CA TYR A 322 -11.39 -2.72 -3.60
C TYR A 322 -10.83 -4.08 -4.03
N VAL A 323 -10.54 -4.19 -5.31
CA VAL A 323 -9.92 -5.37 -5.92
C VAL A 323 -8.46 -5.05 -6.16
N TYR A 324 -7.58 -5.93 -5.73
CA TYR A 324 -6.13 -5.82 -5.92
C TYR A 324 -5.64 -6.92 -6.85
N TYR A 325 -4.45 -6.74 -7.42
CA TYR A 325 -3.75 -7.87 -8.02
C TYR A 325 -3.52 -8.97 -6.97
N PRO A 326 -3.53 -10.27 -7.38
CA PRO A 326 -3.37 -11.37 -6.45
C PRO A 326 -2.12 -11.23 -5.57
N GLN A 327 -2.28 -11.33 -4.24
CA GLN A 327 -1.21 -11.21 -3.25
C GLN A 327 -0.42 -9.88 -3.37
N SER A 328 -1.14 -8.79 -3.61
CA SER A 328 -0.61 -7.44 -3.75
C SER A 328 -1.50 -6.45 -3.00
N PHE A 329 -0.96 -5.27 -2.75
CA PHE A 329 -1.73 -4.10 -2.30
C PHE A 329 -1.92 -3.08 -3.42
N GLU A 330 -1.49 -3.42 -4.64
CA GLU A 330 -1.66 -2.62 -5.85
C GLU A 330 -3.13 -2.70 -6.33
N PRO A 331 -3.88 -1.58 -6.31
CA PRO A 331 -5.28 -1.56 -6.69
C PRO A 331 -5.46 -1.86 -8.17
N LEU A 332 -6.44 -2.69 -8.50
CA LEU A 332 -6.78 -3.12 -9.84
C LEU A 332 -8.11 -2.53 -10.28
N ALA A 333 -9.16 -2.75 -9.48
CA ALA A 333 -10.50 -2.28 -9.76
C ALA A 333 -11.24 -1.84 -8.49
N LEU A 334 -12.22 -0.97 -8.66
CA LEU A 334 -13.18 -0.57 -7.63
C LEU A 334 -14.56 -1.02 -8.10
N ILE A 335 -15.21 -1.87 -7.31
CA ILE A 335 -16.62 -2.22 -7.51
C ILE A 335 -17.42 -1.34 -6.57
N ARG A 336 -18.24 -0.44 -7.12
CA ARG A 336 -19.05 0.49 -6.33
C ARG A 336 -20.53 0.21 -6.54
N TYR A 337 -21.25 0.17 -5.43
CA TYR A 337 -22.70 0.20 -5.39
C TYR A 337 -23.12 1.52 -4.80
N GLY A 338 -24.01 2.23 -5.49
CA GLY A 338 -24.58 3.45 -4.95
C GLY A 338 -25.66 4.01 -5.84
N ARG A 339 -26.35 5.02 -5.31
CA ARG A 339 -27.33 5.81 -6.07
C ARG A 339 -26.68 7.11 -6.53
N ARG A 340 -27.10 7.62 -7.68
CA ARG A 340 -26.75 8.97 -8.15
C ARG A 340 -27.84 9.92 -7.68
N TRP A 341 -27.46 11.00 -7.00
CA TRP A 341 -28.42 12.06 -6.70
C TRP A 341 -28.53 13.04 -7.87
N SER A 342 -29.74 13.53 -8.12
CA SER A 342 -30.02 14.66 -8.99
C SER A 342 -31.04 15.59 -8.32
N GLU A 343 -30.91 16.89 -8.59
CA GLU A 343 -31.87 17.90 -8.10
C GLU A 343 -33.31 17.65 -8.57
N ARG A 344 -33.47 17.06 -9.77
CA ARG A 344 -34.78 16.83 -10.38
C ARG A 344 -35.47 15.57 -9.87
N ASP A 345 -34.73 14.46 -9.78
CA ASP A 345 -35.31 13.12 -9.60
C ASP A 345 -34.93 12.48 -8.25
N GLY A 346 -34.18 13.19 -7.40
CA GLY A 346 -33.66 12.64 -6.15
C GLY A 346 -32.61 11.56 -6.40
N PHE A 347 -32.58 10.53 -5.56
CA PHE A 347 -31.67 9.40 -5.72
C PHE A 347 -32.16 8.42 -6.79
N SER A 348 -31.30 8.07 -7.75
CA SER A 348 -31.53 7.03 -8.76
C SER A 348 -31.74 5.66 -8.13
N GLU A 349 -32.15 4.67 -8.93
CA GLU A 349 -32.00 3.27 -8.56
C GLU A 349 -30.53 2.94 -8.25
N PRO A 350 -30.26 1.99 -7.32
CA PRO A 350 -28.90 1.57 -7.02
C PRO A 350 -28.26 0.98 -8.26
N GLU A 351 -27.09 1.50 -8.61
CA GLU A 351 -26.32 1.02 -9.75
C GLU A 351 -25.00 0.45 -9.26
N LYS A 352 -24.68 -0.74 -9.76
CA LYS A 352 -23.36 -1.32 -9.65
C LYS A 352 -22.51 -0.80 -10.79
N ARG A 353 -21.35 -0.23 -10.47
CA ARG A 353 -20.37 0.23 -11.45
C ARG A 353 -18.99 -0.33 -11.12
N ILE A 354 -18.27 -0.70 -12.17
CA ILE A 354 -16.87 -1.10 -12.09
C ILE A 354 -16.01 0.03 -12.61
N TYR A 355 -14.95 0.31 -11.87
CA TYR A 355 -13.93 1.27 -12.25
C TYR A 355 -12.56 0.60 -12.24
N PHE A 356 -11.70 0.97 -13.17
CA PHE A 356 -10.34 0.44 -13.30
C PHE A 356 -9.32 1.45 -12.82
N TYR A 357 -8.43 1.02 -11.91
CA TYR A 357 -7.33 1.83 -11.41
C TYR A 357 -6.21 1.90 -12.44
N HIS A 358 -5.66 3.11 -12.62
CA HIS A 358 -4.45 3.37 -13.38
C HIS A 358 -3.42 3.96 -12.41
N ASN A 359 -2.40 3.17 -12.12
CA ASN A 359 -1.48 3.44 -11.04
C ASN A 359 -0.18 4.08 -11.52
N ASP A 360 0.52 4.68 -10.57
CA ASP A 360 1.91 5.07 -10.69
C ASP A 360 2.84 3.85 -10.55
N VAL A 361 4.15 4.02 -10.77
CA VAL A 361 5.15 2.94 -10.70
C VAL A 361 5.28 2.29 -9.31
N ASN A 362 4.92 3.01 -8.25
CA ASN A 362 4.83 2.47 -6.89
C ASN A 362 3.48 1.83 -6.58
N GLY A 363 2.55 1.74 -7.54
CA GLY A 363 1.20 1.20 -7.36
C GLY A 363 0.20 2.15 -6.70
N ALA A 364 0.54 3.43 -6.50
CA ALA A 364 -0.41 4.43 -6.02
C ALA A 364 -1.41 4.81 -7.13
N PRO A 365 -2.72 4.90 -6.84
CA PRO A 365 -3.72 5.36 -7.80
C PRO A 365 -3.42 6.76 -8.34
N LEU A 366 -3.31 6.90 -9.67
CA LEU A 366 -3.35 8.19 -10.34
C LEU A 366 -4.75 8.52 -10.82
N ARG A 367 -5.47 7.51 -11.34
CA ARG A 367 -6.81 7.66 -11.95
C ARG A 367 -7.69 6.43 -11.75
N LEU A 368 -8.99 6.66 -11.87
CA LEU A 368 -10.02 5.66 -12.11
C LEU A 368 -10.75 5.98 -13.41
N THR A 369 -10.94 4.98 -14.27
CA THR A 369 -11.87 5.06 -15.40
C THR A 369 -13.06 4.15 -15.20
N ASP A 370 -14.22 4.52 -15.72
CA ASP A 370 -15.32 3.58 -15.90
C ASP A 370 -15.03 2.57 -17.03
N GLU A 371 -15.95 1.62 -17.24
CA GLU A 371 -15.86 0.55 -18.24
C GLU A 371 -15.78 1.05 -19.69
N SER A 372 -16.22 2.28 -19.93
CA SER A 372 -16.17 2.98 -21.22
C SER A 372 -14.93 3.85 -21.39
N GLY A 373 -14.01 3.85 -20.40
CA GLY A 373 -12.81 4.70 -20.39
C GLY A 373 -13.06 6.15 -19.95
N GLY A 374 -14.26 6.49 -19.48
CA GLY A 374 -14.58 7.81 -18.93
C GLY A 374 -13.84 8.04 -17.61
N LEU A 375 -13.25 9.22 -17.43
CA LEU A 375 -12.52 9.56 -16.20
C LEU A 375 -13.51 9.73 -15.03
N ALA A 376 -13.42 8.84 -14.04
CA ALA A 376 -14.30 8.82 -12.88
C ALA A 376 -13.68 9.49 -11.65
N TRP A 377 -12.36 9.39 -11.52
CA TRP A 377 -11.56 10.03 -10.47
C TRP A 377 -10.12 10.20 -10.94
N SER A 378 -9.46 11.25 -10.46
CA SER A 378 -8.01 11.45 -10.57
C SER A 378 -7.51 12.27 -9.39
N GLN A 379 -6.24 12.09 -9.06
CA GLN A 379 -5.60 12.84 -7.99
C GLN A 379 -4.29 13.47 -8.45
N ARG A 380 -4.05 14.68 -7.95
CA ARG A 380 -2.72 15.29 -7.89
C ARG A 380 -2.30 15.33 -6.43
N SER A 381 -1.16 14.72 -6.12
CA SER A 381 -0.57 14.72 -4.78
C SER A 381 0.90 15.04 -4.86
N GLY A 382 1.44 15.63 -3.80
CA GLY A 382 2.89 15.73 -3.63
C GLY A 382 3.54 14.35 -3.58
N PRO A 383 4.88 14.27 -3.72
CA PRO A 383 5.61 13.00 -3.77
C PRO A 383 5.46 12.16 -2.49
N TRP A 384 5.10 12.80 -1.38
CA TRP A 384 4.85 12.15 -0.09
C TRP A 384 3.37 11.92 0.21
N GLY A 385 2.51 12.05 -0.80
CA GLY A 385 1.08 11.81 -0.69
C GLY A 385 0.29 13.00 -0.13
N ALA A 386 0.94 14.15 0.13
CA ALA A 386 0.27 15.36 0.59
C ALA A 386 -0.76 15.80 -0.45
N TRP A 387 -1.98 16.07 0.04
CA TRP A 387 -3.15 16.26 -0.81
C TRP A 387 -3.12 17.63 -1.48
N ASN A 388 -3.27 17.65 -2.81
CA ASN A 388 -3.33 18.90 -3.57
C ASN A 388 -4.69 19.08 -4.25
N GLU A 389 -5.18 18.06 -4.97
CA GLU A 389 -6.42 18.18 -5.76
C GLU A 389 -7.00 16.81 -6.09
N GLN A 390 -8.33 16.68 -6.05
CA GLN A 390 -9.06 15.53 -6.60
C GLN A 390 -10.12 16.02 -7.59
N ILE A 391 -10.22 15.33 -8.71
CA ILE A 391 -11.18 15.64 -9.78
C ILE A 391 -11.96 14.35 -10.08
N GLY A 392 -13.29 14.44 -10.07
CA GLY A 392 -14.16 13.32 -10.43
C GLY A 392 -15.42 13.25 -9.58
N SER A 393 -16.34 12.37 -9.97
CA SER A 393 -17.61 12.14 -9.28
C SER A 393 -17.55 10.95 -8.31
N VAL A 394 -16.51 10.14 -8.38
CA VAL A 394 -16.30 8.97 -7.51
C VAL A 394 -15.30 9.33 -6.41
N LYS A 395 -15.64 9.03 -5.16
CA LYS A 395 -14.69 9.10 -4.05
C LYS A 395 -13.79 7.88 -4.04
N ASN A 396 -12.48 8.10 -3.94
CA ASN A 396 -11.47 7.06 -3.77
C ASN A 396 -10.54 7.40 -2.57
N PRO A 397 -10.59 6.60 -1.49
CA PRO A 397 -9.74 6.83 -0.32
C PRO A 397 -8.36 6.18 -0.44
N LEU A 398 -8.11 5.29 -1.41
CA LEU A 398 -6.81 4.63 -1.53
C LEU A 398 -5.69 5.63 -1.91
N ARG A 399 -4.51 5.46 -1.28
CA ARG A 399 -3.29 6.29 -1.51
C ARG A 399 -2.12 5.40 -1.91
N PHE A 400 -0.96 5.51 -1.27
CA PHE A 400 0.09 4.51 -1.47
C PHE A 400 -0.45 3.10 -1.15
N GLN A 401 0.17 2.06 -1.69
CA GLN A 401 -0.27 0.69 -1.45
C GLN A 401 -0.49 0.44 0.05
N GLY A 402 -1.67 -0.08 0.41
CA GLY A 402 -2.06 -0.34 1.80
C GLY A 402 -2.57 0.87 2.61
N GLN A 403 -2.62 2.07 2.02
CA GLN A 403 -3.10 3.28 2.69
C GLN A 403 -4.56 3.61 2.35
N TYR A 404 -5.31 3.95 3.39
CA TYR A 404 -6.64 4.53 3.32
C TYR A 404 -6.63 5.97 3.85
N PHE A 405 -7.12 6.94 3.09
CA PHE A 405 -7.22 8.34 3.48
C PHE A 405 -8.44 8.62 4.37
N ASP A 406 -8.19 9.11 5.58
CA ASP A 406 -9.23 9.58 6.50
C ASP A 406 -9.47 11.09 6.32
N GLU A 407 -10.55 11.44 5.64
CA GLU A 407 -10.98 12.83 5.37
C GLU A 407 -11.04 13.68 6.66
N GLU A 408 -11.44 13.08 7.78
CA GLU A 408 -11.59 13.75 9.08
C GLU A 408 -10.28 14.24 9.71
N SER A 409 -9.15 13.67 9.30
CA SER A 409 -7.83 13.90 9.91
C SER A 409 -6.75 14.30 8.91
N GLY A 410 -6.97 14.00 7.63
CA GLY A 410 -5.92 14.06 6.60
C GLY A 410 -4.85 12.97 6.74
N LEU A 411 -4.94 12.08 7.73
CA LEU A 411 -4.02 10.96 7.91
C LEU A 411 -4.36 9.81 6.97
N HIS A 412 -3.35 9.01 6.67
CA HIS A 412 -3.49 7.79 5.90
C HIS A 412 -3.36 6.58 6.84
N TYR A 413 -4.43 5.83 7.05
CA TYR A 413 -4.41 4.59 7.80
C TYR A 413 -3.70 3.50 6.99
N ASN A 414 -2.55 3.05 7.49
CA ASN A 414 -1.94 1.76 7.17
C ASN A 414 -2.30 0.77 8.27
N ARG A 415 -2.49 -0.49 7.91
CA ARG A 415 -2.89 -1.58 8.83
C ARG A 415 -2.50 -1.41 10.31
N TYR A 416 -1.22 -1.17 10.59
CA TYR A 416 -0.71 -1.01 11.96
C TYR A 416 -0.46 0.44 12.43
N ARG A 417 -0.44 1.44 11.53
CA ARG A 417 -0.02 2.82 11.86
C ARG A 417 -0.73 3.87 11.01
N TYR A 418 -0.74 5.11 11.47
CA TYR A 418 -1.27 6.25 10.73
C TYR A 418 -0.12 7.09 10.17
N TYR A 419 -0.15 7.36 8.87
CA TYR A 419 0.84 8.14 8.14
C TYR A 419 0.35 9.58 7.94
N GLU A 420 1.21 10.55 8.26
CA GLU A 420 0.96 11.97 8.02
C GLU A 420 1.70 12.40 6.75
N PRO A 421 0.98 12.66 5.65
CA PRO A 421 1.62 12.95 4.36
C PRO A 421 2.38 14.28 4.33
N GLU A 422 1.98 15.26 5.15
CA GLU A 422 2.66 16.56 5.19
C GLU A 422 4.07 16.46 5.78
N SER A 423 4.28 15.65 6.83
CA SER A 423 5.60 15.41 7.41
C SER A 423 6.33 14.21 6.80
N GLY A 424 5.64 13.37 6.03
CA GLY A 424 6.23 12.22 5.35
C GLY A 424 6.57 11.04 6.26
N ARG A 425 5.88 10.90 7.39
CA ARG A 425 6.19 9.89 8.41
C ARG A 425 4.93 9.37 9.10
N TYR A 426 5.08 8.26 9.81
CA TYR A 426 4.08 7.76 10.74
C TYR A 426 4.00 8.61 12.00
N ILE A 427 2.81 8.69 12.60
CA ILE A 427 2.54 9.44 13.84
C ILE A 427 2.70 8.59 15.12
N SER A 428 3.14 7.35 14.96
CA SER A 428 3.49 6.44 16.05
C SER A 428 4.75 5.66 15.69
N ALA A 429 5.54 5.35 16.71
CA ALA A 429 6.73 4.51 16.54
C ALA A 429 6.33 3.11 16.02
N ASP A 430 7.11 2.57 15.09
CA ASP A 430 6.91 1.24 14.52
C ASP A 430 6.74 0.19 15.65
N PRO A 431 5.69 -0.65 15.61
CA PRO A 431 5.48 -1.72 16.58
C PRO A 431 6.64 -2.71 16.67
N LEU A 432 7.44 -2.87 15.61
CA LEU A 432 8.68 -3.66 15.60
C LEU A 432 9.85 -2.96 16.32
N LYS A 433 9.68 -1.71 16.76
CA LYS A 433 10.67 -0.89 17.49
C LYS A 433 12.00 -0.86 16.73
N LEU A 434 13.13 -1.09 17.40
CA LEU A 434 14.44 -1.16 16.74
C LEU A 434 14.55 -2.30 15.71
N GLY A 435 13.60 -3.25 15.67
CA GLY A 435 13.41 -4.20 14.58
C GLY A 435 12.99 -3.54 13.26
N ALA A 436 12.46 -2.32 13.29
CA ALA A 436 12.07 -1.53 12.13
C ALA A 436 13.22 -0.72 11.51
N GLY A 437 14.24 -0.37 12.30
CA GLY A 437 15.31 0.52 11.83
C GLY A 437 15.73 1.44 12.97
N LEU A 438 16.59 2.41 12.64
CA LEU A 438 16.93 3.48 13.59
C LEU A 438 15.87 4.58 13.59
N ASN A 439 15.23 4.81 12.43
CA ASN A 439 14.09 5.72 12.32
C ASN A 439 12.77 4.93 12.44
N ASN A 440 12.16 4.97 13.62
CA ASN A 440 10.94 4.22 13.91
C ASN A 440 9.66 4.89 13.36
N TYR A 441 9.76 6.06 12.73
CA TYR A 441 8.61 6.76 12.19
C TYR A 441 8.66 6.86 10.66
N ALA A 442 9.77 6.50 10.03
CA ALA A 442 9.89 6.54 8.58
C ALA A 442 8.82 5.69 7.87
N TYR A 443 8.30 6.22 6.76
CA TYR A 443 7.50 5.46 5.80
C TYR A 443 8.39 4.60 4.92
N ALA A 444 9.10 5.24 3.99
CA ALA A 444 10.05 4.59 3.10
C ALA A 444 11.16 5.58 2.71
N PRO A 445 12.35 5.10 2.30
CA PRO A 445 13.44 5.98 1.86
C PRO A 445 13.07 6.84 0.64
N ASN A 446 12.31 6.27 -0.30
CA ASN A 446 11.83 6.96 -1.50
C ASN A 446 10.38 6.55 -1.81
N PRO A 447 9.39 7.43 -1.64
CA PRO A 447 7.98 7.08 -1.82
C PRO A 447 7.61 6.82 -3.30
N LEU A 448 8.44 7.22 -4.27
CA LEU A 448 8.18 7.03 -5.70
C LEU A 448 8.48 5.61 -6.18
N SER A 449 9.25 4.82 -5.43
CA SER A 449 9.67 3.47 -5.83
C SER A 449 9.50 2.42 -4.72
N TRP A 450 9.26 2.84 -3.47
CA TRP A 450 9.08 1.97 -2.32
C TRP A 450 7.68 2.09 -1.74
N VAL A 451 7.23 0.99 -1.13
CA VAL A 451 5.94 0.91 -0.45
C VAL A 451 6.08 0.28 0.92
N ASP A 452 5.27 0.74 1.88
CA ASP A 452 5.03 0.08 3.16
C ASP A 452 3.52 -0.17 3.32
N PRO A 453 2.98 -1.29 2.80
CA PRO A 453 1.55 -1.53 2.84
C PRO A 453 0.99 -1.80 4.24
N LEU A 454 1.80 -2.37 5.12
CA LEU A 454 1.39 -2.73 6.47
C LEU A 454 1.58 -1.58 7.46
N GLY A 455 2.40 -0.59 7.11
CA GLY A 455 2.95 0.32 8.10
C GLY A 455 3.93 -0.37 9.03
N LEU A 456 4.70 -1.33 8.53
CA LEU A 456 5.81 -1.96 9.22
C LEU A 456 7.04 -1.88 8.33
N SER A 457 8.19 -1.48 8.90
CA SER A 457 9.43 -1.29 8.16
C SER A 457 9.67 -2.23 6.97
N CYS A 458 10.01 -1.60 5.84
CA CYS A 458 10.51 -2.25 4.62
C CYS A 458 11.80 -3.06 4.81
N SER A 459 12.40 -3.08 6.03
CA SER A 459 13.65 -3.78 6.39
C SER A 459 13.49 -4.93 7.40
N SER A 460 12.27 -5.25 7.82
CA SER A 460 12.02 -6.29 8.84
C SER A 460 12.56 -7.67 8.44
N ASP A 461 12.47 -8.01 7.16
CA ASP A 461 13.00 -9.27 6.62
C ASP A 461 14.52 -9.32 6.61
N ALA A 462 15.20 -8.23 6.27
CA ALA A 462 16.67 -8.17 6.27
C ALA A 462 17.24 -8.55 7.65
N LYS A 463 16.57 -8.13 8.74
CA LYS A 463 16.97 -8.51 10.10
C LYS A 463 16.62 -9.94 10.48
N LYS A 464 15.46 -10.45 10.06
CA LYS A 464 15.11 -11.87 10.23
C LYS A 464 16.13 -12.77 9.52
N LEU A 465 16.52 -12.39 8.31
CA LEU A 465 17.58 -13.04 7.55
C LEU A 465 18.93 -12.96 8.27
N ALA A 466 19.35 -11.78 8.75
CA ALA A 466 20.59 -11.63 9.52
C ALA A 466 20.66 -12.60 10.71
N LYS A 467 19.56 -12.74 11.46
CA LYS A 467 19.49 -13.68 12.59
C LYS A 467 19.72 -15.13 12.15
N LYS A 468 19.22 -15.51 10.97
CA LYS A 468 19.40 -16.85 10.39
C LYS A 468 20.78 -17.05 9.74
N LEU A 469 21.39 -16.00 9.20
CA LEU A 469 22.76 -16.04 8.66
C LEU A 469 23.85 -16.12 9.74
N GLY A 470 23.54 -15.74 10.98
CA GLY A 470 24.51 -15.71 12.08
C GLY A 470 25.37 -14.45 12.07
N SER A 471 26.60 -14.54 12.60
CA SER A 471 27.48 -13.38 12.74
C SER A 471 27.93 -12.83 11.39
N ALA A 472 27.78 -11.52 11.19
CA ALA A 472 28.37 -10.81 10.05
C ALA A 472 29.91 -10.78 10.18
N PRO A 473 30.65 -10.68 9.05
CA PRO A 473 32.10 -10.53 9.09
C PRO A 473 32.59 -9.30 9.88
N ASN A 474 31.90 -8.17 9.74
CA ASN A 474 32.10 -6.94 10.53
C ASN A 474 30.86 -6.02 10.41
N SER A 475 30.91 -4.83 11.02
CA SER A 475 29.82 -3.84 11.04
C SER A 475 29.46 -3.25 9.67
N ASP A 476 30.33 -3.38 8.67
CA ASP A 476 30.12 -2.86 7.33
C ASP A 476 29.43 -3.86 6.39
N TYR A 477 29.05 -5.03 6.88
CA TYR A 477 28.31 -6.02 6.10
C TYR A 477 26.80 -5.91 6.36
N ARG A 478 26.01 -6.09 5.28
CA ARG A 478 24.55 -6.08 5.31
C ARG A 478 24.01 -7.43 4.82
N PRO A 479 22.92 -7.92 5.41
CA PRO A 479 22.26 -9.12 4.92
C PRO A 479 21.57 -8.79 3.60
N HIS A 480 21.79 -9.61 2.59
CA HIS A 480 21.17 -9.45 1.27
C HIS A 480 20.36 -10.69 0.94
N HIS A 481 19.07 -10.51 0.63
CA HIS A 481 18.21 -11.55 0.10
C HIS A 481 18.50 -11.79 -1.38
N ILE A 482 18.75 -13.04 -1.76
CA ILE A 482 19.00 -13.42 -3.15
C ILE A 482 17.73 -13.23 -3.98
N VAL A 483 16.67 -13.94 -3.58
CA VAL A 483 15.30 -13.58 -3.95
C VAL A 483 14.82 -12.51 -2.98
N MET A 484 14.87 -11.26 -3.43
CA MET A 484 14.58 -10.08 -2.60
C MET A 484 13.18 -10.15 -2.01
N SER A 485 13.03 -9.89 -0.70
CA SER A 485 11.71 -9.95 -0.04
C SER A 485 10.79 -8.79 -0.40
N ASN A 486 11.35 -7.61 -0.62
CA ASN A 486 10.64 -6.34 -0.79
C ASN A 486 10.62 -5.80 -2.23
N SER A 487 11.20 -6.52 -3.19
CA SER A 487 11.21 -6.06 -4.59
C SER A 487 9.82 -6.16 -5.23
N SER A 488 9.35 -5.07 -5.84
CA SER A 488 8.10 -5.04 -6.65
C SER A 488 8.22 -5.75 -8.00
N ASP A 489 9.44 -6.13 -8.40
CA ASP A 489 9.74 -6.80 -9.66
C ASP A 489 8.92 -8.08 -9.82
N VAL A 490 8.29 -8.25 -10.97
CA VAL A 490 7.43 -9.41 -11.27
C VAL A 490 8.16 -10.75 -11.15
N ARG A 491 9.46 -10.79 -11.50
CA ARG A 491 10.28 -12.01 -11.39
C ARG A 491 10.55 -12.34 -9.94
N MET A 492 10.92 -11.35 -9.14
CA MET A 492 11.13 -11.55 -7.69
C MET A 492 9.83 -11.97 -7.01
N ARG A 493 8.69 -11.32 -7.33
CA ARG A 493 7.36 -11.75 -6.86
C ARG A 493 7.06 -13.21 -7.20
N TRP A 494 7.32 -13.62 -8.44
CA TRP A 494 7.09 -15.01 -8.86
C TRP A 494 8.00 -16.00 -8.13
N LEU A 495 9.28 -15.67 -7.93
CA LEU A 495 10.21 -16.54 -7.19
C LEU A 495 9.82 -16.66 -5.72
N ARG A 496 9.36 -15.59 -5.08
CA ARG A 496 8.81 -15.65 -3.71
C ARG A 496 7.63 -16.62 -3.62
N ARG A 497 6.69 -16.53 -4.58
CA ARG A 497 5.59 -17.50 -4.69
C ARG A 497 6.08 -18.94 -4.89
N ARG A 498 7.20 -19.13 -5.60
CA ARG A 498 7.82 -20.46 -5.81
C ARG A 498 8.42 -20.99 -4.50
N MET A 499 9.13 -20.14 -3.75
CA MET A 499 9.67 -20.45 -2.43
C MET A 499 8.57 -20.87 -1.44
N GLU A 500 7.48 -20.10 -1.36
CA GLU A 500 6.33 -20.42 -0.50
C GLU A 500 5.75 -21.80 -0.82
N ARG A 501 5.50 -22.11 -2.10
CA ARG A 501 4.99 -23.42 -2.54
C ARG A 501 5.92 -24.58 -2.17
N GLN A 502 7.22 -24.33 -2.10
CA GLN A 502 8.22 -25.33 -1.75
C GLN A 502 8.56 -25.34 -0.25
N GLY A 503 7.86 -24.54 0.57
CA GLY A 503 8.14 -24.44 2.00
C GLY A 503 9.56 -23.93 2.28
N ILE A 504 10.01 -22.95 1.50
CA ILE A 504 11.26 -22.22 1.72
C ILE A 504 10.86 -20.84 2.29
N ASP A 505 11.26 -20.57 3.52
CA ASP A 505 11.05 -19.28 4.16
C ASP A 505 11.85 -18.20 3.42
N ILE A 506 11.24 -17.05 3.12
CA ILE A 506 11.92 -15.94 2.46
C ILE A 506 13.19 -15.50 3.19
N ASN A 507 13.20 -15.63 4.52
CA ASN A 507 14.30 -15.27 5.40
C ASN A 507 15.28 -16.43 5.64
N ASP A 508 15.11 -17.58 4.99
CA ASP A 508 16.02 -18.71 5.12
C ASP A 508 17.47 -18.32 4.79
N ALA A 509 18.44 -18.88 5.53
CA ALA A 509 19.86 -18.60 5.33
C ALA A 509 20.36 -19.02 3.94
N ASN A 510 19.68 -19.97 3.29
CA ASN A 510 19.95 -20.37 1.90
C ASN A 510 19.59 -19.26 0.90
N ASN A 511 18.58 -18.43 1.21
CA ASN A 511 18.18 -17.29 0.39
C ASN A 511 18.94 -16.00 0.75
N GLY A 512 20.01 -16.07 1.53
CA GLY A 512 20.76 -14.86 1.87
C GLY A 512 22.25 -15.00 1.98
N ILE A 513 22.92 -13.85 1.93
CA ILE A 513 24.36 -13.71 2.00
C ILE A 513 24.73 -12.39 2.68
N TRP A 514 25.86 -12.36 3.40
CA TRP A 514 26.46 -11.14 3.89
C TRP A 514 27.23 -10.44 2.77
N LEU A 515 26.83 -9.22 2.40
CA LEU A 515 27.54 -8.40 1.41
C LEU A 515 28.14 -7.16 2.07
N PRO A 516 29.36 -6.73 1.71
CA PRO A 516 29.94 -5.49 2.20
C PRO A 516 29.15 -4.29 1.68
N LYS A 517 29.02 -3.22 2.47
CA LYS A 517 28.25 -2.02 2.13
C LYS A 517 28.65 -1.42 0.76
N ASN A 518 29.94 -1.39 0.48
CA ASN A 518 30.54 -0.97 -0.78
C ASN A 518 31.85 -1.77 -1.02
N SER A 519 32.47 -1.61 -2.18
CA SER A 519 33.70 -2.33 -2.55
C SER A 519 34.87 -2.08 -1.58
N SER A 520 34.95 -0.89 -0.98
CA SER A 520 35.96 -0.52 0.02
C SER A 520 35.74 -1.19 1.38
N SER A 521 34.53 -1.70 1.67
CA SER A 521 34.17 -2.37 2.93
C SER A 521 34.45 -3.88 2.92
N ARG A 522 35.04 -4.42 1.84
CA ARG A 522 35.40 -5.85 1.76
C ARG A 522 36.40 -6.22 2.84
N VAL A 523 36.24 -7.42 3.40
CA VAL A 523 37.29 -8.06 4.18
C VAL A 523 38.53 -8.23 3.27
N PRO A 524 39.75 -7.87 3.72
CA PRO A 524 40.96 -8.02 2.92
C PRO A 524 41.11 -9.45 2.37
N GLY A 525 41.42 -9.56 1.08
CA GLY A 525 41.56 -10.84 0.39
C GLY A 525 40.25 -11.48 -0.11
N THR A 526 39.10 -10.84 0.10
CA THR A 526 37.81 -11.29 -0.45
C THR A 526 37.42 -10.50 -1.70
N SER A 527 36.67 -11.13 -2.60
CA SER A 527 36.12 -10.48 -3.80
C SER A 527 34.61 -10.26 -3.72
N THR A 528 33.95 -10.56 -2.57
CA THR A 528 32.49 -10.56 -2.44
C THR A 528 31.82 -9.32 -3.03
N THR A 529 30.76 -9.54 -3.80
CA THR A 529 30.00 -8.48 -4.46
C THR A 529 29.48 -7.48 -3.44
N ALA A 530 29.65 -6.19 -3.71
CA ALA A 530 29.23 -5.12 -2.84
C ALA A 530 27.72 -4.87 -2.91
N HIS A 531 27.15 -4.58 -1.75
CA HIS A 531 25.73 -4.28 -1.59
C HIS A 531 25.34 -2.97 -2.30
N GLY A 532 26.23 -1.99 -2.33
CA GLY A 532 26.10 -0.74 -3.09
C GLY A 532 27.18 -0.64 -4.17
N GLY A 533 26.80 -0.10 -5.34
CA GLY A 533 27.73 0.19 -6.44
C GLY A 533 28.05 -0.97 -7.39
N GLU A 534 27.57 -2.19 -7.12
CA GLU A 534 27.83 -3.38 -7.97
C GLU A 534 26.56 -4.09 -8.45
N GLY A 535 25.43 -3.38 -8.41
CA GLY A 535 24.21 -3.73 -9.15
C GLY A 535 23.35 -4.84 -8.54
N VAL A 536 23.60 -5.26 -7.29
CA VAL A 536 22.82 -6.34 -6.63
C VAL A 536 21.36 -5.99 -6.33
N HIS A 537 20.94 -4.73 -6.49
CA HIS A 537 19.53 -4.30 -6.45
C HIS A 537 18.94 -4.02 -7.84
N GLY A 538 19.80 -4.05 -8.87
CA GLY A 538 19.49 -3.70 -10.23
C GLY A 538 18.72 -4.78 -10.98
N ASN A 539 18.24 -4.43 -12.17
CA ASN A 539 17.49 -5.33 -13.02
C ASN A 539 18.32 -6.51 -13.56
N ALA A 540 19.59 -6.27 -13.90
CA ALA A 540 20.50 -7.31 -14.36
C ALA A 540 20.70 -8.40 -13.30
N TYR A 541 20.79 -8.01 -12.03
CA TYR A 541 20.80 -8.95 -10.92
C TYR A 541 19.50 -9.76 -10.83
N LYS A 542 18.34 -9.07 -10.85
CA LYS A 542 17.03 -9.73 -10.77
C LYS A 542 16.78 -10.68 -11.94
N GLN A 543 17.23 -10.33 -13.15
CA GLN A 543 17.19 -11.19 -14.33
C GLN A 543 18.07 -12.43 -14.13
N HIS A 544 19.31 -12.24 -13.66
CA HIS A 544 20.23 -13.35 -13.42
C HIS A 544 19.70 -14.33 -12.36
N VAL A 545 19.15 -13.80 -11.26
CA VAL A 545 18.48 -14.62 -10.22
C VAL A 545 17.28 -15.37 -10.81
N TRP A 546 16.47 -14.69 -11.64
CA TRP A 546 15.34 -15.32 -12.34
C TRP A 546 15.76 -16.45 -13.26
N ASP A 547 16.71 -16.21 -14.15
CA ASP A 547 17.18 -17.20 -15.12
C ASP A 547 17.77 -18.42 -14.44
N THR A 548 18.42 -18.23 -13.28
CA THR A 548 18.98 -19.33 -12.48
C THR A 548 17.90 -20.17 -11.80
N LEU A 549 16.78 -19.58 -11.38
CA LEU A 549 15.81 -20.24 -10.49
C LEU A 549 14.47 -20.61 -11.16
N LYS A 550 14.13 -20.00 -12.30
CA LYS A 550 12.80 -20.15 -12.94
C LYS A 550 12.43 -21.59 -13.30
N ASP A 551 13.42 -22.41 -13.65
CA ASP A 551 13.20 -23.77 -14.13
C ASP A 551 13.27 -24.82 -13.00
N ALA A 552 13.53 -24.41 -11.75
CA ALA A 552 13.60 -25.30 -10.60
C ALA A 552 12.24 -25.95 -10.29
N ARG A 553 12.18 -27.28 -10.41
CA ARG A 553 10.93 -28.05 -10.28
C ARG A 553 10.69 -28.51 -8.85
N THR A 554 11.73 -28.84 -8.11
CA THR A 554 11.67 -29.31 -6.72
C THR A 554 12.30 -28.31 -5.74
N LYS A 555 12.06 -28.51 -4.44
CA LYS A 555 12.73 -27.74 -3.38
C LYS A 555 14.25 -27.83 -3.48
N ALA A 556 14.76 -29.04 -3.73
CA ALA A 556 16.20 -29.30 -3.85
C ALA A 556 16.82 -28.55 -5.04
N ASP A 557 16.14 -28.51 -6.20
CA ASP A 557 16.63 -27.77 -7.37
C ASP A 557 16.72 -26.26 -7.07
N PHE A 558 15.71 -25.73 -6.36
CA PHE A 558 15.66 -24.31 -6.03
C PHE A 558 16.75 -23.94 -5.02
N GLU A 559 16.94 -24.74 -3.98
CA GLU A 559 18.02 -24.56 -3.00
C GLU A 559 19.41 -24.70 -3.65
N ALA A 560 19.58 -25.59 -4.63
CA ALA A 560 20.82 -25.70 -5.41
C ALA A 560 21.10 -24.43 -6.23
N GLY A 561 20.08 -23.87 -6.88
CA GLY A 561 20.20 -22.60 -7.60
C GLY A 561 20.52 -21.41 -6.67
N LEU A 562 19.91 -21.37 -5.48
CA LEU A 562 20.25 -20.37 -4.45
C LEU A 562 21.72 -20.51 -4.00
N ALA A 563 22.19 -21.75 -3.79
CA ALA A 563 23.58 -22.02 -3.44
C ALA A 563 24.55 -21.56 -4.55
N GLN A 564 24.20 -21.78 -5.82
CA GLN A 564 24.98 -21.29 -6.95
C GLN A 564 25.08 -19.75 -6.94
N LEU A 565 23.96 -19.05 -6.81
CA LEU A 565 23.92 -17.58 -6.75
C LEU A 565 24.74 -17.03 -5.58
N LYS A 566 24.71 -17.73 -4.43
CA LYS A 566 25.50 -17.38 -3.25
C LYS A 566 27.00 -17.50 -3.51
N ILE A 567 27.44 -18.55 -4.20
CA ILE A 567 28.84 -18.72 -4.61
C ILE A 567 29.26 -17.61 -5.58
N GLU A 568 28.43 -17.30 -6.57
CA GLU A 568 28.74 -16.25 -7.55
C GLU A 568 28.90 -14.87 -6.89
N LEU A 569 28.00 -14.52 -5.96
CA LEU A 569 28.10 -13.29 -5.17
C LEU A 569 29.30 -13.31 -4.21
N GLY A 570 29.58 -14.46 -3.59
CA GLY A 570 30.77 -14.65 -2.75
C GLY A 570 32.07 -14.40 -3.52
N ASN A 571 32.09 -14.76 -4.81
CA ASN A 571 33.23 -14.62 -5.72
C ASN A 571 33.32 -13.27 -6.43
N GLY A 572 32.38 -12.35 -6.20
CA GLY A 572 32.47 -10.98 -6.72
C GLY A 572 31.83 -10.75 -8.07
N LYS A 573 30.84 -11.55 -8.44
CA LYS A 573 30.04 -11.27 -9.64
C LYS A 573 29.36 -9.91 -9.52
N THR A 574 29.68 -8.99 -10.40
CA THR A 574 29.03 -7.68 -10.48
C THR A 574 27.94 -7.69 -11.53
N PHE A 575 26.99 -6.77 -11.39
CA PHE A 575 25.87 -6.62 -12.32
C PHE A 575 25.90 -5.21 -12.87
N PRO A 576 25.64 -5.01 -14.18
CA PRO A 576 25.58 -3.68 -14.77
C PRO A 576 24.65 -2.77 -13.98
N VAL A 577 25.23 -1.67 -13.50
CA VAL A 577 24.52 -0.54 -12.88
C VAL A 577 24.25 0.44 -14.03
N GLN A 578 23.31 0.10 -14.89
CA GLN A 578 22.92 0.97 -16.00
C GLN A 578 21.91 2.00 -15.53
#